data_AF-A0AA38IBZ9-F1
#
_entry.id   AF-A0AA38IBZ9-F1
#
_cell.length_a   1.000
_cell.length_b   1.000
_cell.length_c   1.000
_cell.angle_alpha   90.00
_cell.angle_beta   90.00
_cell.angle_gamma   90.00
#
_symmetry.space_group_name_H-M   'P 1'
#
loop_
_entity.id
_entity.type
_entity.pdbx_description
1 polymer ?
#
loop_
_entity_poly.entity_id
_entity_poly.type
_entity_poly.pdbx_seq_one_letter_code
_entity_poly.pdbx_strand_id
1 'polypeptide(L)'
;MYGLDTIANRRSRGDEIFTFKVLHNIIGTNLAYMYHLNISDRLRRYELNLIKERTSSRSRSNFLVNHVVNQWNSLPGTIVNSPSINCLNRFDAFNL
;
A
#
# COMPACT_ATOMS: atom_id res chain seq x y z
N MET A 1 20.00 -12.25 19.34
CA MET A 1 19.07 -12.78 18.32
C MET A 1 19.07 -11.77 17.18
N TYR A 2 19.63 -12.11 16.03
CA TYR A 2 19.81 -11.14 14.93
C TYR A 2 18.45 -10.58 14.49
N GLY A 3 18.27 -9.27 14.65
CA GLY A 3 17.04 -8.51 14.35
C GLY A 3 16.74 -8.39 12.86
N LEU A 4 16.67 -9.52 12.17
CA LEU A 4 16.37 -9.60 10.74
C LEU A 4 14.89 -9.90 10.56
N ASP A 5 14.22 -8.99 9.86
CA ASP A 5 12.81 -9.09 9.55
C ASP A 5 12.50 -10.28 8.63
N THR A 6 11.29 -10.84 8.74
CA THR A 6 10.89 -12.00 7.92
C THR A 6 10.83 -11.62 6.44
N ILE A 7 10.92 -12.61 5.54
CA ILE A 7 10.78 -12.35 4.09
C ILE A 7 9.37 -11.81 3.78
N ALA A 8 8.35 -12.31 4.47
CA ALA A 8 6.96 -11.88 4.29
C ALA A 8 6.75 -10.42 4.67
N ASN A 9 7.34 -9.98 5.80
CA ASN A 9 7.26 -8.59 6.25
C ASN A 9 8.00 -7.66 5.29
N ARG A 10 9.22 -8.02 4.88
CA ARG A 10 9.99 -7.27 3.88
C ARG A 10 9.24 -7.11 2.56
N ARG A 11 8.56 -8.16 2.10
CA ARG A 11 7.71 -8.10 0.91
C ARG A 11 6.54 -7.13 1.10
N SER A 12 5.82 -7.25 2.22
CA SER A 12 4.66 -6.41 2.51
C SER A 12 5.04 -4.92 2.56
N ARG A 13 6.16 -4.60 3.20
CA ARG A 13 6.73 -3.26 3.23
C ARG A 13 7.15 -2.75 1.85
N GLY A 14 7.79 -3.61 1.05
CA GLY A 14 8.15 -3.29 -0.33
C GLY A 14 6.93 -2.97 -1.18
N ASP A 15 5.86 -3.74 -1.02
CA ASP A 15 4.59 -3.55 -1.70
C ASP A 15 3.94 -2.20 -1.35
N GLU A 16 3.92 -1.83 -0.06
CA GLU A 16 3.42 -0.54 0.43
C GLU A 16 4.24 0.65 -0.10
N ILE A 17 5.56 0.56 -0.02
CA ILE A 17 6.48 1.58 -0.54
C ILE A 17 6.27 1.80 -2.03
N PHE A 18 6.14 0.73 -2.80
CA PHE A 18 5.90 0.83 -4.23
C PHE A 18 4.54 1.47 -4.52
N THR A 19 3.50 1.02 -3.81
CA THR A 19 2.13 1.55 -3.94
C THR A 19 2.08 3.05 -3.62
N PHE A 20 2.78 3.48 -2.56
CA PHE A 20 2.93 4.90 -2.24
C PHE A 20 3.53 5.69 -3.40
N LYS A 21 4.66 5.22 -3.95
CA LYS A 21 5.31 5.91 -5.06
C LYS A 21 4.43 6.00 -6.30
N VAL A 22 3.67 4.95 -6.60
CA VAL A 22 2.73 4.93 -7.74
C VAL A 22 1.61 5.94 -7.51
N LEU A 23 0.91 5.87 -6.38
CA LEU A 23 -0.27 6.70 -6.12
C LEU A 23 0.07 8.19 -5.93
N HIS A 24 1.29 8.50 -5.48
CA HIS A 24 1.80 9.87 -5.35
C HIS A 24 2.52 10.39 -6.60
N ASN A 25 2.47 9.66 -7.73
CA ASN A 25 3.14 10.04 -8.98
C ASN A 25 4.65 10.33 -8.82
N ILE A 26 5.32 9.64 -7.88
CA ILE A 26 6.77 9.78 -7.64
C ILE A 26 7.57 8.96 -8.67
N ILE A 27 6.92 7.99 -9.32
CA ILE A 27 7.51 7.22 -10.41
C ILE A 27 7.37 8.03 -11.70
N GLY A 28 8.44 8.08 -12.51
CA GLY A 28 8.46 8.79 -13.81
C GLY A 28 7.56 8.16 -14.90
N THR A 29 6.55 7.38 -14.51
CA THR A 29 5.58 6.73 -15.40
C THR A 29 4.25 6.63 -14.67
N ASN A 30 3.15 6.90 -15.37
CA ASN A 30 1.82 6.75 -14.81
C ASN A 30 1.49 5.25 -14.68
N LEU A 31 1.57 4.72 -13.46
CA LEU A 31 1.16 3.35 -13.12
C LEU A 31 -0.10 3.32 -12.25
N ALA A 32 -0.71 4.48 -11.97
CA ALA A 32 -1.89 4.57 -11.11
C ALA A 32 -3.07 3.78 -11.67
N TYR A 33 -3.14 3.61 -13.00
CA TYR A 33 -4.16 2.81 -13.67
C TYR A 33 -4.18 1.32 -13.27
N MET A 34 -3.09 0.81 -12.68
CA MET A 34 -3.01 -0.57 -12.19
C MET A 34 -3.88 -0.80 -10.94
N TYR A 35 -4.27 0.28 -10.27
CA TYR A 35 -5.02 0.25 -9.02
C TYR A 35 -6.46 0.71 -9.24
N HIS A 36 -7.37 0.13 -8.46
CA HIS A 36 -8.76 0.57 -8.41
C HIS A 36 -8.98 1.39 -7.15
N LEU A 37 -9.19 2.70 -7.30
CA LEU A 37 -9.49 3.59 -6.18
C LEU A 37 -10.95 3.45 -5.74
N ASN A 38 -11.19 3.56 -4.44
CA ASN A 38 -12.52 3.59 -3.87
C ASN A 38 -13.11 5.00 -3.91
N ILE A 39 -13.72 5.37 -5.04
CA ILE A 39 -14.28 6.71 -5.31
C ILE A 39 -15.71 6.84 -4.75
N SER A 40 -15.98 6.29 -3.57
CA SER A 40 -17.31 6.36 -2.95
C SER A 40 -17.45 7.60 -2.07
N ASP A 41 -18.30 8.54 -2.49
CA ASP A 41 -18.61 9.78 -1.74
C ASP A 41 -19.12 9.55 -0.31
N ARG A 42 -19.69 8.38 -0.03
CA ARG A 42 -20.32 8.08 1.27
C ARG A 42 -19.34 7.66 2.36
N LEU A 43 -18.14 7.21 1.99
CA LEU A 43 -17.13 6.76 2.94
C LEU A 43 -15.90 7.63 2.73
N ARG A 44 -15.89 8.77 3.43
CA ARG A 44 -14.76 9.71 3.56
C ARG A 44 -13.58 9.06 4.29
N ARG A 45 -13.08 7.95 3.75
CA ARG A 45 -11.92 7.23 4.22
C ARG A 45 -10.91 7.34 3.08
N TYR A 46 -10.28 8.51 3.02
CA TYR A 46 -9.07 8.86 2.25
C TYR A 46 -9.11 8.66 0.72
N GLU A 47 -8.66 9.68 -0.02
CA GLU A 47 -8.69 9.72 -1.50
C GLU A 47 -7.91 8.58 -2.16
N LEU A 48 -7.00 7.94 -1.42
CA LEU A 48 -6.11 6.87 -1.91
C LEU A 48 -6.48 5.47 -1.41
N ASN A 49 -7.70 5.26 -0.91
CA ASN A 49 -8.14 3.91 -0.54
C ASN A 49 -8.34 3.01 -1.77
N LEU A 50 -7.92 1.75 -1.65
CA LEU A 50 -7.91 0.79 -2.75
C LEU A 50 -9.05 -0.22 -2.66
N ILE A 51 -9.57 -0.64 -3.80
CA ILE A 51 -10.51 -1.75 -3.94
C ILE A 51 -9.73 -3.01 -4.28
N LYS A 52 -9.96 -4.06 -3.49
CA LYS A 52 -9.37 -5.38 -3.75
C LYS A 52 -10.18 -6.12 -4.82
N GLU A 53 -9.51 -6.61 -5.85
CA GLU A 53 -10.14 -7.48 -6.85
C GLU A 53 -10.62 -8.79 -6.18
N ARG A 54 -11.78 -9.29 -6.60
CA ARG A 54 -12.23 -10.63 -6.20
C ARG A 54 -11.56 -11.66 -7.09
N THR A 55 -10.67 -12.46 -6.51
CA THR A 55 -9.85 -13.43 -7.25
C THR A 55 -10.10 -14.84 -6.74
N SER A 56 -10.33 -15.80 -7.63
CA SER A 56 -10.41 -17.22 -7.27
C SER A 56 -9.05 -17.91 -7.22
N SER A 57 -8.04 -17.40 -7.96
CA SER A 57 -6.72 -18.00 -8.02
C SER A 57 -5.74 -17.39 -7.02
N ARG A 58 -4.95 -18.26 -6.38
CA ARG A 58 -3.91 -17.84 -5.43
C ARG A 58 -2.86 -16.95 -6.10
N SER A 59 -2.49 -17.28 -7.35
CA SER A 59 -1.55 -16.49 -8.14
C SER A 59 -2.02 -15.05 -8.26
N ARG A 60 -3.27 -14.81 -8.72
CA ARG A 60 -3.82 -13.46 -8.89
C ARG A 60 -3.98 -12.72 -7.56
N SER A 61 -4.34 -13.41 -6.47
CA SER A 61 -4.40 -12.82 -5.13
C SER A 61 -3.04 -12.32 -4.60
N ASN A 62 -1.93 -12.92 -5.10
CA ASN A 62 -0.57 -12.59 -4.70
C ASN A 62 0.11 -11.57 -5.64
N PHE A 63 -0.58 -11.08 -6.68
CA PHE A 63 -0.09 -9.92 -7.43
C PHE A 63 -0.09 -8.69 -6.52
N LEU A 64 0.90 -7.82 -6.70
CA LEU A 64 1.08 -6.58 -5.92
C LEU A 64 -0.23 -5.82 -5.70
N VAL A 65 -0.96 -5.54 -6.79
CA VAL A 65 -2.20 -4.76 -6.80
C VAL A 65 -3.34 -5.35 -5.97
N ASN A 66 -3.27 -6.64 -5.62
CA ASN A 66 -4.25 -7.33 -4.77
C ASN A 66 -3.71 -7.65 -3.39
N HIS A 67 -2.42 -7.98 -3.30
CA HIS A 67 -1.76 -8.32 -2.05
C HIS A 67 -1.68 -7.11 -1.11
N VAL A 68 -1.30 -5.94 -1.64
CA VAL A 68 -1.04 -4.74 -0.86
C VAL A 68 -2.32 -4.10 -0.29
N VAL A 69 -3.47 -4.31 -0.92
CA VAL A 69 -4.71 -3.54 -0.65
C VAL A 69 -5.12 -3.58 0.83
N ASN A 70 -5.04 -4.74 1.46
CA ASN A 70 -5.46 -4.88 2.86
C ASN A 70 -4.54 -4.10 3.80
N GLN A 71 -3.22 -4.14 3.57
CA GLN A 71 -2.27 -3.41 4.39
C GLN A 71 -2.32 -1.91 4.11
N TRP A 72 -2.36 -1.52 2.83
CA TRP A 72 -2.50 -0.13 2.44
C TRP A 72 -3.73 0.54 3.06
N ASN A 73 -4.89 -0.12 3.01
CA ASN A 73 -6.13 0.41 3.57
C ASN A 73 -6.18 0.37 5.12
N SER A 74 -5.23 -0.32 5.77
CA SER A 74 -5.09 -0.33 7.23
C SER A 74 -4.24 0.86 7.72
N LEU A 75 -3.43 1.46 6.83
CA LEU A 75 -2.58 2.59 7.17
C LEU A 75 -3.40 3.81 7.61
N PRO A 76 -2.88 4.61 8.56
CA PRO A 76 -3.49 5.89 8.91
C PRO A 76 -3.49 6.84 7.72
N GLY A 77 -4.56 7.62 7.56
CA GLY A 77 -4.64 8.63 6.50
C GLY A 77 -3.53 9.69 6.56
N THR A 78 -2.96 9.94 7.73
CA THR A 78 -1.78 10.83 7.89
C THR A 78 -0.54 10.29 7.19
N ILE A 79 -0.40 8.97 7.11
CA ILE A 79 0.69 8.30 6.38
C ILE A 79 0.35 8.27 4.90
N VAL A 80 -0.87 7.84 4.55
CA VAL A 80 -1.32 7.70 3.17
C VAL A 80 -1.26 9.03 2.40
N ASN A 81 -1.66 10.14 3.03
CA ASN A 81 -1.66 11.48 2.42
C ASN A 81 -0.36 12.26 2.67
N SER A 82 0.66 11.62 3.25
CA SER A 82 1.95 12.28 3.49
C SER A 82 2.60 12.68 2.16
N PRO A 83 3.25 13.85 2.07
CA PRO A 83 4.04 14.22 0.89
C PRO A 83 5.39 13.49 0.81
N SER A 84 5.77 12.75 1.88
CA SER A 84 7.06 12.08 1.98
C SER A 84 6.91 10.61 2.32
N ILE A 85 7.64 9.78 1.56
CA ILE A 85 7.81 8.34 1.81
C ILE A 85 8.41 8.03 3.18
N ASN A 86 9.13 8.99 3.78
CA ASN A 86 9.79 8.78 5.08
C ASN A 86 8.80 8.53 6.22
N CYS A 87 7.53 8.92 6.04
CA CYS A 87 6.47 8.64 7.00
C CYS A 87 6.18 7.13 7.14
N LEU A 88 6.34 6.33 6.07
CA LEU A 88 6.22 4.87 6.14
C LEU A 88 7.34 4.28 7.00
N ASN A 89 8.59 4.71 6.80
CA ASN A 89 9.73 4.24 7.60
C ASN A 89 9.57 4.53 9.10
N ARG A 90 8.99 5.68 9.43
CA ARG A 90 8.70 6.05 10.83
C ARG A 90 7.59 5.17 11.40
N PHE A 91 6.53 4.93 10.63
CA PHE A 91 5.44 4.05 11.05
C PHE A 91 5.93 2.64 11.38
N ASP A 92 6.82 2.08 10.55
CA ASP A 92 7.42 0.76 10.81
C ASP A 92 8.21 0.73 12.13
N ALA A 93 8.92 1.81 12.46
CA ALA A 93 9.70 1.93 13.69
C ALA A 93 8.86 2.06 14.96
N PHE A 94 7.60 2.50 14.85
CA PHE A 94 6.66 2.60 15.97
C PHE A 94 5.83 1.33 16.20
N ASN A 95 5.80 0.40 15.25
CA ASN A 95 5.01 -0.85 15.31
C ASN A 95 5.88 -2.11 15.54
N LEU A 96 7.13 -1.93 15.97
CA LEU A 96 8.08 -2.97 16.40
C LEU A 96 8.32 -2.88 17.90
#